data_AF-A0A2X2YWS8-F1
#
_entry.id   AF-A0A2X2YWS8-F1
#
_cell.length_a   1.000
_cell.length_b   1.000
_cell.length_c   1.000
_cell.angle_alpha   90.00
_cell.angle_beta   90.00
_cell.angle_gamma   90.00
#
_symmetry.space_group_name_H-M   'P 1'
#
loop_
_entity.id
_entity.type
_entity.pdbx_description
1 polymer ?
#
loop_
_entity_poly.entity_id
_entity_poly.type
_entity_poly.pdbx_seq_one_letter_code
_entity_poly.pdbx_strand_id
1 'polypeptide(L)' 'MTTLRQPYYELSPEVYSALGQAKKALENSALDTTLMELIYLRISQINGCAFCLEMHSKALRKSGVAQSKLDALAGCG' A
#
# COMPACT_ATOMS: atom_id res chain seq x y z
N MET A 1 -14.71 -6.05 5.11
CA MET A 1 -13.74 -5.39 5.99
C MET A 1 -13.55 -6.27 7.21
N THR A 2 -12.37 -6.85 7.38
CA THR A 2 -12.04 -7.62 8.58
C THR A 2 -12.05 -6.67 9.78
N THR A 3 -12.78 -7.02 10.83
CA THR A 3 -12.78 -6.27 12.09
C THR A 3 -11.37 -6.19 12.63
N LEU A 4 -10.89 -4.98 12.94
CA LEU A 4 -9.58 -4.80 13.56
C LEU A 4 -9.58 -5.46 14.94
N ARG A 5 -8.52 -6.21 15.26
CA ARG A 5 -8.32 -6.76 16.61
C ARG A 5 -8.17 -5.65 17.66
N GLN A 6 -7.56 -4.54 17.27
CA GLN A 6 -7.37 -3.33 18.08
C GLN A 6 -7.52 -2.09 17.20
N PRO A 7 -8.31 -1.07 17.60
CA PRO A 7 -8.48 0.16 16.82
C PRO A 7 -7.27 1.09 17.02
N TYR A 8 -6.13 0.73 16.43
CA TYR A 8 -4.83 1.41 16.68
C TYR A 8 -4.84 2.92 16.36
N TYR A 9 -5.69 3.37 15.44
CA TYR A 9 -5.83 4.79 15.10
C TYR A 9 -6.56 5.59 16.19
N GLU A 10 -7.42 4.94 17.00
CA GLU A 10 -8.06 5.54 18.19
C GLU A 10 -7.14 5.42 19.42
N LEU A 11 -6.45 4.28 19.57
CA LEU A 11 -5.59 4.02 20.72
C LEU A 11 -4.27 4.81 20.68
N SER A 12 -3.81 5.22 19.51
CA SER A 12 -2.53 5.92 19.32
C SER A 12 -2.60 6.92 18.15
N PRO A 13 -3.43 7.97 18.27
CA PRO A 13 -3.68 8.91 17.17
C PRO A 13 -2.43 9.69 16.75
N GLU A 14 -1.53 10.02 17.67
CA GLU A 14 -0.29 10.75 17.37
C GLU A 14 0.65 9.90 16.51
N VAL A 15 0.79 8.61 16.84
CA VAL A 15 1.62 7.66 16.08
C VAL A 15 1.04 7.45 14.69
N TYR A 16 -0.28 7.27 14.59
CA TYR A 16 -0.97 7.12 13.31
C TYR A 16 -0.83 8.36 12.44
N SER A 17 -0.93 9.56 13.03
CA SER A 17 -0.69 10.83 12.34
C SER A 17 0.72 10.94 11.79
N ALA A 18 1.74 10.58 12.58
CA ALA A 18 3.14 10.59 12.13
C ALA A 18 3.36 9.64 10.94
N LEU A 19 2.75 8.45 10.94
CA LEU A 19 2.79 7.52 9.80
C LEU A 19 2.14 8.14 8.54
N GLY A 20 1.00 8.81 8.70
CA GLY A 20 0.34 9.53 7.61
C GLY A 20 1.20 10.66 7.04
N GLN A 21 1.94 11.37 7.88
CA GLN A 21 2.87 12.42 7.44
C GLN A 21 4.03 11.85 6.63
N ALA A 22 4.59 10.71 7.04
CA ALA A 22 5.62 10.01 6.28
C ALA A 22 5.12 9.62 4.88
N LYS A 23 3.90 9.07 4.77
CA LYS A 23 3.26 8.77 3.49
C LYS A 23 3.11 10.04 2.62
N LYS A 24 2.60 11.12 3.20
CA LYS A 24 2.40 12.40 2.48
C LYS A 24 3.72 12.98 1.97
N ALA A 25 4.81 12.85 2.73
CA ALA A 25 6.14 13.28 2.30
C ALA A 25 6.61 12.49 1.06
N LEU A 26 6.37 11.18 1.02
CA LEU A 26 6.67 10.34 -0.16
C LEU A 26 5.81 10.72 -1.36
N GLU A 27 4.52 10.96 -1.16
CA GLU A 27 3.59 11.37 -2.24
C GLU A 27 3.95 12.73 -2.87
N ASN A 28 4.60 13.61 -2.12
CA ASN A 28 5.09 14.90 -2.60
C ASN A 28 6.51 14.84 -3.19
N SER A 29 7.13 13.65 -3.23
CA SER A 29 8.46 13.48 -3.83
C SER A 29 8.40 13.44 -5.36
N ALA A 30 9.56 13.40 -6.01
CA ALA A 30 9.66 13.24 -7.46
C ALA A 30 9.32 11.83 -7.96
N LEU A 31 9.00 10.89 -7.06
CA LEU A 31 8.64 9.52 -7.44
C LEU A 31 7.26 9.48 -8.09
N ASP A 32 7.17 8.75 -9.19
CA ASP A 32 5.90 8.49 -9.85
C ASP A 32 4.95 7.72 -8.92
N THR A 33 3.69 8.15 -8.88
CA THR A 33 2.65 7.54 -8.02
C THR A 33 2.41 6.08 -8.36
N THR A 34 2.45 5.72 -9.65
CA THR A 34 2.27 4.32 -10.07
C THR A 34 3.44 3.46 -9.60
N LEU A 35 4.67 3.96 -9.67
CA LEU A 35 5.84 3.28 -9.12
C LEU A 35 5.73 3.08 -7.61
N MET A 36 5.31 4.11 -6.86
CA MET A 36 5.13 3.98 -5.40
C MET A 36 4.09 2.91 -5.04
N GLU A 37 2.96 2.88 -5.72
CA GLU A 37 1.92 1.87 -5.50
C GLU A 37 2.41 0.45 -5.84
N LEU A 38 3.24 0.27 -6.88
CA LEU A 38 3.87 -1.02 -7.18
C LEU A 38 4.83 -1.46 -6.07
N ILE A 39 5.61 -0.53 -5.52
CA ILE A 39 6.51 -0.79 -4.38
C ILE A 39 5.69 -1.24 -3.16
N TYR A 40 4.64 -0.51 -2.81
CA TYR A 40 3.78 -0.88 -1.69
C TYR A 40 3.08 -2.22 -1.90
N LEU A 41 2.60 -2.52 -3.10
CA LEU A 41 2.02 -3.82 -3.41
C LEU A 41 3.07 -4.94 -3.23
N ARG A 42 4.30 -4.75 -3.71
CA ARG A 42 5.36 -5.76 -3.56
C ARG A 42 5.76 -5.98 -2.09
N ILE A 43 5.90 -4.91 -1.31
CA ILE A 43 6.16 -5.01 0.13
C ILE A 43 5.03 -5.77 0.84
N SER A 44 3.77 -5.49 0.46
CA SER A 44 2.59 -6.15 1.03
C SER A 44 2.55 -7.65 0.74
N GLN A 45 3.02 -8.07 -0.45
CA GLN A 45 3.17 -9.49 -0.82
C GLN A 45 4.22 -10.18 0.06
N ILE A 46 5.39 -9.54 0.24
CA ILE A 46 6.48 -10.09 1.08
C ILE A 46 6.03 -10.22 2.54
N ASN A 47 5.33 -9.21 3.06
CA ASN A 47 4.89 -9.17 4.46
C ASN A 47 3.58 -9.92 4.72
N GLY A 48 2.91 -10.45 3.68
CA GLY A 48 1.64 -11.17 3.82
C GLY A 48 0.48 -10.31 4.35
N CYS A 49 0.48 -9.00 4.12
CA CYS A 49 -0.57 -8.12 4.64
C CYS A 49 -1.77 -8.05 3.69
N ALA A 50 -2.80 -8.87 3.94
CA ALA A 50 -4.01 -8.94 3.11
C ALA A 50 -4.72 -7.59 2.92
N PHE A 51 -4.78 -6.76 3.97
CA PHE A 51 -5.37 -5.41 3.89
C PHE A 51 -4.63 -4.52 2.89
N CYS A 52 -3.30 -4.47 2.99
CA CYS A 52 -2.49 -3.65 2.07
C CYS A 52 -2.51 -4.22 0.64
N LEU A 53 -2.54 -5.55 0.49
CA LEU A 53 -2.67 -6.20 -0.83
C LEU A 53 -3.95 -5.76 -1.56
N GLU A 54 -5.09 -5.76 -0.89
CA GLU A 54 -6.35 -5.30 -1.48
C GLU A 54 -6.28 -3.81 -1.83
N MET A 55 -5.80 -2.98 -0.89
CA MET A 55 -5.73 -1.52 -1.06
C MET A 55 -4.88 -1.11 -2.26
N HIS A 56 -3.63 -1.58 -2.32
CA HIS A 56 -2.68 -1.18 -3.37
C HIS A 56 -3.00 -1.81 -4.73
N SER A 57 -3.47 -3.07 -4.76
CA SER A 57 -3.89 -3.68 -6.03
C SER A 57 -5.13 -3.03 -6.61
N LYS A 58 -6.07 -2.53 -5.78
CA LYS A 58 -7.22 -1.74 -6.25
C LYS A 58 -6.80 -0.38 -6.78
N ALA A 59 -5.86 0.31 -6.10
CA ALA A 59 -5.32 1.59 -6.55
C ALA A 59 -4.65 1.47 -7.94
N LEU A 60 -3.80 0.46 -8.14
CA LEU A 60 -3.12 0.20 -9.41
C LEU A 60 -4.06 -0.17 -10.56
N ARG A 61 -5.10 -0.97 -10.29
CA ARG A 61 -6.13 -1.26 -11.30
C ARG A 61 -6.90 0.00 -11.68
N LYS A 62 -7.22 0.87 -10.71
CA LYS A 62 -7.88 2.15 -10.96
C LYS A 62 -7.01 3.13 -11.76
N SER A 63 -5.68 3.08 -11.61
CA SER A 63 -4.75 3.89 -12.40
C SER A 63 -4.46 3.31 -13.80
N GLY A 64 -5.08 2.19 -14.17
CA GLY A 64 -4.97 1.61 -15.51
C GLY A 64 -3.71 0.78 -15.74
N VAL A 65 -3.02 0.34 -14.68
CA VAL A 65 -1.89 -0.58 -14.82
C VAL A 65 -2.37 -1.90 -15.41
N ALA A 66 -1.68 -2.37 -16.46
CA ALA A 66 -2.01 -3.63 -17.12
C ALA A 66 -2.00 -4.80 -16.14
N GLN A 67 -3.02 -5.67 -16.22
CA GLN A 67 -3.16 -6.82 -15.33
C GLN A 67 -1.93 -7.74 -15.38
N SER A 68 -1.35 -7.96 -16.56
CA SER A 68 -0.13 -8.75 -16.73
C SER A 68 1.07 -8.23 -15.93
N LYS A 69 1.16 -6.90 -15.73
CA LYS A 69 2.21 -6.30 -14.88
C LYS A 69 1.98 -6.60 -13.40
N LEU A 70 0.72 -6.61 -12.96
CA LEU A 70 0.36 -6.96 -11.58
C LEU A 70 0.61 -8.44 -11.31
N ASP A 71 0.26 -9.30 -12.26
CA ASP A 71 0.45 -10.75 -12.17
C ASP A 71 1.94 -11.11 -12.07
N ALA A 72 2.80 -10.40 -12.81
CA ALA A 72 4.25 -10.60 -12.80
C ALA A 72 4.96 -9.96 -11.59
N LEU A 73 4.33 -9.02 -10.87
CA LEU A 73 4.99 -8.18 -9.87
C LEU A 73 5.59 -8.98 -8.70
N ALA A 74 4.94 -10.07 -8.29
CA ALA A 74 5.44 -10.91 -7.21
C ALA A 74 6.77 -11.61 -7.56
N GLY A 75 7.04 -11.76 -8.86
CA GLY A 75 8.16 -12.56 -9.37
C GLY A 75 7.97 -14.06 -9.12
N CYS A 76 8.99 -14.84 -9.46
CA CYS A 76 9.14 -16.17 -8.89
C CYS A 76 9.78 -16.01 -7.50
N GLY A 77 9.07 -16.49 -6.47
CA GLY A 77 9.65 -16.67 -5.13
C GLY A 77 10.53 -17.90 -5.09
#